data_AF-A0A929WUY6-F1
#
_entry.id   AF-A0A929WUY6-F1
#
_cell.length_a   1.000
_cell.length_b   1.000
_cell.length_c   1.000
_cell.angle_alpha   90.00
_cell.angle_beta   90.00
_cell.angle_gamma   90.00
#
_symmetry.space_group_name_H-M   'P 1'
#
loop_
_entity.id
_entity.type
_entity.pdbx_description
1 polymer ?
#
loop_
_entity_poly.entity_id
_entity_poly.type
_entity_poly.pdbx_seq_one_letter_code
_entity_poly.pdbx_strand_id
1 'polypeptide(L)'
;MLNDEQFDELADKLLKKIAPKLGVELEEEKPKSSTVVRDKDGEEYDLEQCAIGPCVITADGSYFLHVEEGIPGNDDYKEYWITSWCDKFNNKELATILTELGGDFDVIQD
;
A
#
# COMPACT_ATOMS: atom_id res chain seq x y z
N MET A 1 11.84 25.01 2.53
CA MET A 1 12.67 23.83 2.85
C MET A 1 11.84 22.65 2.42
N LEU A 2 12.37 21.76 1.58
CA LEU A 2 11.64 20.54 1.22
C LEU A 2 11.59 19.64 2.46
N ASN A 3 10.47 18.97 2.69
CA ASN A 3 10.41 17.90 3.69
C ASN A 3 11.00 16.60 3.12
N ASP A 4 11.20 15.60 3.98
CA ASP A 4 11.88 14.36 3.60
C ASP A 4 11.13 13.63 2.46
N GLU A 5 9.79 13.61 2.52
CA GLU A 5 8.95 13.00 1.46
C GLU A 5 9.11 13.69 0.10
N GLN A 6 9.12 15.04 0.07
CA GLN A 6 9.35 15.80 -1.16
C GLN A 6 10.78 15.62 -1.70
N PHE A 7 11.73 15.35 -0.82
CA PHE A 7 13.11 15.08 -1.21
C PHE A 7 13.24 13.70 -1.84
N ASP A 8 12.61 12.69 -1.25
CA ASP A 8 12.60 11.31 -1.75
C ASP A 8 11.88 11.21 -3.11
N GLU A 9 10.72 11.86 -3.25
CA GLU A 9 9.99 11.91 -4.53
C GLU A 9 10.83 12.56 -5.65
N LEU A 10 11.60 13.60 -5.30
CA LEU A 10 12.49 14.28 -6.23
C LEU A 10 13.68 13.38 -6.62
N ALA A 11 14.27 12.67 -5.66
CA ALA A 11 15.36 11.73 -5.91
C ALA A 11 14.93 10.61 -6.86
N ASP A 12 13.76 10.02 -6.64
CA ASP A 12 13.19 8.97 -7.49
C ASP A 12 12.95 9.43 -8.92
N LYS A 13 12.36 10.62 -9.09
CA LYS A 13 12.13 11.21 -10.42
C LYS A 13 13.43 11.46 -11.18
N LEU A 14 14.51 11.81 -10.47
CA LEU A 14 15.83 12.02 -11.04
C LEU A 14 16.48 10.69 -11.43
N LEU A 15 16.46 9.70 -10.53
CA LEU A 15 17.03 8.38 -10.77
C LEU A 15 16.37 7.71 -11.98
N LYS A 16 15.02 7.70 -12.06
CA LYS A 16 14.27 7.14 -13.20
C LYS A 16 14.63 7.76 -14.55
N LYS A 17 15.03 9.04 -14.58
CA LYS A 17 15.46 9.72 -15.82
C LYS A 17 16.92 9.48 -16.19
N ILE A 18 17.77 9.21 -15.20
CA ILE A 18 19.22 9.09 -15.37
C ILE A 18 19.62 7.64 -15.67
N ALA A 19 19.03 6.67 -14.98
CA ALA A 19 19.44 5.27 -15.08
C ALA A 19 19.33 4.66 -16.48
N PRO A 20 18.26 4.91 -17.28
CA PRO A 20 18.22 4.45 -18.67
C PRO A 20 19.35 5.03 -19.54
N LYS A 21 19.81 6.25 -19.23
CA LYS A 21 20.92 6.91 -19.95
C LYS A 21 22.28 6.35 -19.57
N LEU A 22 22.38 5.72 -18.39
CA LEU A 22 23.60 5.05 -17.92
C LEU A 22 23.61 3.56 -18.25
N GLY A 23 22.57 3.03 -18.90
CA GLY A 23 22.42 1.60 -19.18
C GLY A 23 22.25 0.76 -17.91
N VAL A 24 21.74 1.38 -16.84
CA VAL A 24 21.46 0.74 -15.55
C VAL A 24 19.97 0.48 -15.48
N GLU A 25 19.58 -0.78 -15.28
CA GLU A 25 18.24 -1.12 -14.80
C GLU A 25 18.18 -0.74 -13.33
N LEU A 26 17.30 0.19 -12.97
CA LEU A 26 16.99 0.42 -11.57
C LEU A 26 16.23 -0.80 -11.09
N GLU A 27 16.79 -1.50 -10.10
CA GLU A 27 15.94 -2.30 -9.22
C GLU A 27 14.94 -1.32 -8.63
N GLU A 28 13.64 -1.54 -8.88
CA GLU A 28 12.61 -0.81 -8.13
C GLU A 28 12.93 -1.06 -6.67
N GLU A 29 13.28 0.01 -5.95
CA GLU A 29 13.59 -0.08 -4.53
C GLU A 29 12.31 -0.59 -3.88
N LYS A 30 12.28 -1.90 -3.60
CA LYS A 30 11.16 -2.54 -2.91
C LYS A 30 10.88 -1.66 -1.71
N PRO A 31 9.67 -1.12 -1.58
CA PRO A 31 9.38 -0.26 -0.46
C PRO A 31 9.64 -1.11 0.78
N LYS A 32 10.63 -0.72 1.58
CA LYS A 32 10.80 -1.20 2.96
C LYS A 32 9.69 -0.54 3.76
N SER A 33 8.44 -0.80 3.41
CA SER A 33 7.34 0.02 3.88
C SER A 33 6.60 -0.74 4.95
N SER A 34 6.18 0.01 5.95
CA SER A 34 5.16 -0.35 6.95
C SER A 34 3.82 -0.84 6.36
N THR A 35 3.75 -1.11 5.06
CA THR A 35 2.57 -1.53 4.29
C THR A 35 2.75 -2.93 3.70
N VAL A 36 3.95 -3.52 3.76
CA VAL A 36 4.18 -4.90 3.35
C VAL A 36 3.77 -5.84 4.48
N VAL A 37 2.86 -6.75 4.18
CA VAL A 37 2.38 -7.80 5.07
C VAL A 37 2.71 -9.16 4.50
N ARG A 38 2.88 -10.15 5.37
CA ARG A 38 3.13 -11.53 4.97
C ARG A 38 2.02 -12.43 5.49
N ASP A 39 1.46 -13.26 4.62
CA ASP A 39 0.44 -14.22 5.00
C ASP A 39 1.03 -15.46 5.71
N LYS A 40 0.15 -16.37 6.13
CA LYS A 40 0.48 -17.65 6.78
C LYS A 40 1.33 -18.58 5.90
N ASP A 41 1.21 -18.46 4.57
CA ASP A 41 1.94 -19.27 3.59
C ASP A 41 3.32 -18.66 3.24
N GLY A 42 3.57 -17.44 3.71
CA GLY A 42 4.82 -16.71 3.56
C GLY A 42 4.85 -15.78 2.35
N GLU A 43 3.73 -15.60 1.65
CA GLU A 43 3.61 -14.69 0.51
C GLU A 43 3.56 -13.24 1.00
N GLU A 44 4.24 -12.34 0.29
CA GLU A 44 4.33 -10.93 0.66
C GLU A 44 3.37 -10.10 -0.20
N TYR A 45 2.57 -9.26 0.45
CA TYR A 45 1.65 -8.34 -0.20
C TYR A 45 1.97 -6.92 0.24
N ASP A 46 2.06 -5.99 -0.71
CA ASP A 46 2.11 -4.57 -0.42
C ASP A 46 0.70 -3.97 -0.51
N LEU A 47 0.21 -3.44 0.61
CA LEU A 47 -1.12 -2.85 0.67
C LEU A 47 -1.28 -1.63 -0.24
N GLU A 48 -0.19 -0.92 -0.58
CA GLU A 48 -0.24 0.16 -1.57
C GLU A 48 -0.53 -0.38 -2.98
N GLN A 49 0.07 -1.51 -3.35
CA GLN A 49 -0.22 -2.17 -4.64
C GLN A 49 -1.64 -2.76 -4.65
N CYS A 50 -2.09 -3.29 -3.51
CA CYS A 50 -3.45 -3.80 -3.36
C CYS A 50 -4.51 -2.69 -3.54
N ALA A 51 -4.19 -1.44 -3.23
CA ALA A 51 -5.10 -0.31 -3.36
C ALA A 51 -5.29 0.17 -4.82
N ILE A 52 -4.40 -0.22 -5.75
CA ILE A 52 -4.45 0.22 -7.16
C ILE A 52 -5.58 -0.47 -7.95
N GLY A 53 -5.93 -1.70 -7.57
CA GLY A 53 -6.91 -2.54 -8.26
C GLY A 53 -8.01 -3.07 -7.35
N PRO A 54 -9.00 -3.80 -7.90
CA PRO A 54 -10.00 -4.49 -7.09
C PRO A 54 -9.32 -5.50 -6.16
N CYS A 55 -9.30 -5.18 -4.86
CA CYS A 55 -8.70 -6.02 -3.84
C CYS A 55 -9.61 -6.11 -2.62
N VAL A 56 -9.79 -7.34 -2.13
CA VAL A 56 -10.45 -7.62 -0.85
C VAL A 56 -9.51 -8.43 0.01
N ILE A 57 -9.36 -8.04 1.27
CA ILE A 57 -8.58 -8.79 2.26
C ILE A 57 -9.57 -9.39 3.26
N THR A 58 -9.41 -10.68 3.58
CA THR A 58 -10.24 -11.35 4.58
C THR A 58 -9.39 -11.73 5.77
N ALA A 59 -9.73 -11.24 6.97
CA ALA A 59 -9.00 -11.57 8.20
C ALA A 59 -9.96 -11.55 9.40
N ASP A 60 -9.81 -12.49 10.33
CA ASP A 60 -10.63 -12.62 11.55
C ASP A 60 -12.16 -12.49 11.30
N GLY A 61 -12.65 -13.17 10.25
CA GLY A 61 -14.07 -13.14 9.86
C GLY A 61 -14.59 -11.80 9.34
N SER A 62 -13.70 -10.83 9.09
CA SER A 62 -14.02 -9.51 8.53
C SER A 62 -13.48 -9.36 7.11
N TYR A 63 -14.15 -8.53 6.31
CA TYR A 63 -13.73 -8.17 4.97
C TYR A 63 -13.24 -6.72 4.98
N PHE A 64 -12.04 -6.49 4.45
CA PHE A 64 -11.45 -5.18 4.25
C PHE A 64 -11.52 -4.85 2.76
N LEU A 65 -12.13 -3.72 2.42
CA LEU A 65 -12.23 -3.21 1.06
C LEU A 65 -11.57 -1.85 0.96
N HIS A 66 -10.80 -1.62 -0.10
CA HIS A 66 -10.26 -0.31 -0.40
C HIS A 66 -11.35 0.61 -0.95
N VAL A 67 -11.44 1.83 -0.43
CA VAL A 67 -12.45 2.83 -0.80
C VAL A 67 -11.78 4.16 -1.09
N GLU A 68 -12.10 4.70 -2.27
CA GLU A 68 -11.86 6.10 -2.62
C GLU A 68 -13.15 6.89 -2.36
N GLU A 69 -13.11 7.80 -1.38
CA GLU A 69 -14.22 8.67 -1.01
C GLU A 69 -13.94 10.08 -1.55
N GLY A 70 -14.84 10.59 -2.41
CA GLY A 70 -14.78 11.95 -2.95
C GLY A 70 -14.32 12.01 -4.41
N ILE A 71 -13.77 13.17 -4.81
CA ILE A 71 -13.26 13.41 -6.17
C ILE A 71 -11.74 13.57 -6.09
N PRO A 72 -10.95 12.77 -6.83
CA PRO A 72 -9.50 12.91 -6.86
C PRO A 72 -9.06 14.35 -7.16
N GLY A 73 -8.19 14.90 -6.31
CA GLY A 73 -7.69 16.28 -6.41
C GLY A 73 -8.50 17.32 -5.62
N ASN A 74 -9.53 16.92 -4.87
CA ASN A 74 -10.22 17.79 -3.92
C ASN A 74 -9.72 17.58 -2.48
N ASP A 75 -9.88 18.58 -1.62
CA ASP A 75 -9.42 18.55 -0.21
C ASP A 75 -10.19 17.53 0.65
N ASP A 76 -11.38 17.12 0.21
CA ASP A 76 -12.20 16.11 0.87
C ASP A 76 -11.91 14.68 0.39
N TYR A 77 -11.03 14.50 -0.60
CA TYR A 77 -10.62 13.20 -1.11
C TYR A 77 -9.93 12.37 -0.04
N LYS A 78 -10.36 11.12 0.13
CA LYS A 78 -9.79 10.19 1.11
C LYS A 78 -9.71 8.79 0.52
N GLU A 79 -8.62 8.10 0.87
CA GLU A 79 -8.41 6.70 0.60
C GLU A 79 -8.27 5.96 1.93
N TYR A 80 -9.02 4.87 2.09
CA TYR A 80 -8.95 4.04 3.29
C TYR A 80 -9.49 2.64 3.02
N TRP A 81 -9.09 1.70 3.86
CA TRP A 81 -9.70 0.39 3.98
C TRP A 81 -10.90 0.46 4.92
N ILE A 82 -12.02 -0.12 4.52
CA ILE A 82 -13.21 -0.23 5.36
C ILE A 82 -13.52 -1.68 5.69
N THR A 83 -13.87 -1.97 6.95
CA THR A 83 -14.31 -3.31 7.35
C THR A 83 -15.80 -3.52 7.10
N SER A 84 -16.24 -4.78 7.15
CA SER A 84 -17.66 -5.15 7.26
C SER A 84 -18.39 -4.49 8.45
N TRP A 85 -17.65 -3.97 9.43
CA TRP A 85 -18.16 -3.26 10.60
C TRP A 85 -18.06 -1.73 10.48
N CYS A 86 -17.69 -1.23 9.31
CA CYS A 86 -17.50 0.19 8.98
C CYS A 86 -16.33 0.89 9.70
N ASP A 87 -15.40 0.14 10.27
CA ASP A 87 -14.15 0.69 10.78
C ASP A 87 -13.26 1.10 9.59
N LYS A 88 -12.57 2.23 9.71
CA LYS A 88 -11.72 2.79 8.65
C LYS A 88 -10.25 2.72 9.06
N PHE A 89 -9.39 2.30 8.15
CA PHE A 89 -7.95 2.15 8.38
C PHE A 89 -7.15 2.69 7.19
N ASN A 90 -6.00 3.30 7.45
CA ASN A 90 -4.98 3.51 6.41
C ASN A 90 -4.12 2.25 6.21
N ASN A 91 -3.27 2.25 5.18
CA ASN A 91 -2.41 1.10 4.85
C ASN A 91 -1.53 0.64 6.04
N LYS A 92 -0.99 1.57 6.83
CA LYS A 92 -0.11 1.24 7.97
C LYS A 92 -0.90 0.62 9.12
N GLU A 93 -2.09 1.15 9.40
CA GLU A 93 -2.98 0.61 10.43
C GLU A 93 -3.43 -0.81 10.07
N LEU A 94 -3.85 -1.03 8.81
CA LEU A 94 -4.22 -2.36 8.35
C LEU A 94 -3.02 -3.32 8.39
N ALA A 95 -1.83 -2.89 7.94
CA ALA A 95 -0.64 -3.72 8.00
C ALA A 95 -0.29 -4.17 9.43
N THR A 96 -0.46 -3.27 10.39
CA THR A 96 -0.25 -3.57 11.81
C THR A 96 -1.22 -4.67 12.27
N ILE A 97 -2.50 -4.54 11.95
CA ILE A 97 -3.53 -5.54 12.30
C ILE A 97 -3.22 -6.90 11.67
N LEU A 98 -2.93 -6.95 10.37
CA LEU A 98 -2.64 -8.20 9.66
C LEU A 98 -1.37 -8.89 10.20
N THR A 99 -0.38 -8.09 10.63
CA THR A 99 0.83 -8.59 11.28
C THR A 99 0.55 -9.13 12.68
N GLU A 100 -0.28 -8.45 13.47
CA GLU A 100 -0.70 -8.89 14.81
C GLU A 100 -1.54 -10.18 14.77
N LEU A 101 -2.29 -10.40 13.70
CA LEU A 101 -3.01 -11.66 13.41
C LEU A 101 -2.07 -12.80 12.98
N GLY A 102 -0.75 -12.57 12.92
CA GLY A 102 0.23 -13.59 12.55
C GLY A 102 0.14 -14.01 11.09
N GLY A 103 -0.37 -13.14 10.22
CA GLY A 103 -0.56 -13.45 8.80
C GLY A 103 -1.79 -14.31 8.50
N ASP A 104 -2.72 -14.49 9.44
CA ASP A 104 -3.99 -15.18 9.18
C ASP A 104 -4.98 -14.27 8.44
N PHE A 105 -4.65 -14.03 7.17
CA PHE A 105 -5.50 -13.34 6.21
C PHE A 105 -5.35 -13.96 4.83
N ASP A 106 -6.33 -13.71 3.97
CA ASP A 106 -6.26 -14.07 2.56
C ASP A 106 -6.51 -12.81 1.71
N VAL A 107 -5.80 -12.69 0.60
CA VAL A 107 -5.97 -11.60 -0.38
C VAL A 107 -6.70 -12.12 -1.61
N ILE A 108 -7.76 -11.44 -2.00
CA ILE A 108 -8.60 -11.78 -3.15
C ILE A 108 -8.48 -10.64 -4.17
N GLN A 109 -7.83 -10.93 -5.29
CA GLN A 109 -7.62 -10.03 -6.43
C GLN A 109 -7.99 -10.77 -7.73
N ASP A 110 -8.58 -10.05 -8.69
CA ASP A 110 -8.96 -10.55 -10.02
C ASP A 110 -7.79 -10.50 -11.03
#